data_AF-A0A2N3CK78-F1
#
_entry.id   AF-A0A2N3CK78-F1
#
_cell.length_a   1.000
_cell.length_b   1.000
_cell.length_c   1.000
_cell.angle_alpha   90.00
_cell.angle_beta   90.00
_cell.angle_gamma   90.00
#
_symmetry.space_group_name_H-M   'P 1'
#
loop_
_entity.id
_entity.type
_entity.pdbx_description
1 polymer ?
#
loop_
_entity_poly.entity_id
_entity_poly.type
_entity_poly.pdbx_seq_one_letter_code
_entity_poly.pdbx_strand_id
1 'polypeptide(L)'
;MTGEAWWLWIVAGVVLALVELAVPGYVFLGTALGAVILGSVLWADIWPAAWLEGSLANQLLFLAVVSLVVWLVLRRALGLRRGQVKIWDRDINED
;
A
#
# COMPACT_ATOMS: atom_id res chain seq x y z
N MET A 1 -3.08 -18.54 20.40
CA MET A 1 -1.84 -17.73 20.33
C MET A 1 -1.83 -16.84 19.07
N THR A 2 -2.97 -16.37 18.53
CA THR A 2 -3.01 -15.65 17.24
C THR A 2 -3.25 -14.13 17.34
N GLY A 3 -3.72 -13.61 18.48
CA GLY A 3 -3.92 -12.17 18.68
C GLY A 3 -2.63 -11.36 18.95
N GLU A 4 -1.54 -12.02 19.35
CA GLU A 4 -0.28 -11.32 19.73
C GLU A 4 0.60 -10.91 18.52
N ALA A 5 0.24 -11.34 17.30
CA ALA A 5 1.07 -11.19 16.11
C ALA A 5 0.85 -9.87 15.33
N TRP A 6 0.03 -8.93 15.81
CA TRP A 6 -0.29 -7.67 15.12
C TRP A 6 0.97 -6.90 14.68
N TRP A 7 2.02 -6.92 15.50
CA TRP A 7 3.28 -6.23 15.24
C TRP A 7 4.04 -6.85 14.05
N LEU A 8 3.89 -8.16 13.78
CA LEU A 8 4.51 -8.82 12.62
C LEU A 8 3.99 -8.23 11.32
N TRP A 9 2.69 -7.94 11.24
CA TRP A 9 2.09 -7.29 10.08
C TRP A 9 2.63 -5.88 9.87
N ILE A 10 2.81 -5.12 10.95
CA ILE A 10 3.37 -3.76 10.86
C ILE A 10 4.84 -3.82 10.41
N VAL A 11 5.66 -4.69 11.01
CA VAL A 11 7.06 -4.87 10.62
C VAL A 11 7.17 -5.32 9.17
N ALA A 12 6.37 -6.30 8.74
CA ALA A 12 6.31 -6.74 7.35
C ALA A 12 5.92 -5.57 6.41
N GLY A 13 4.96 -4.74 6.82
CA GLY A 13 4.57 -3.54 6.09
C GLY A 13 5.73 -2.54 5.93
N VAL A 14 6.50 -2.30 6.99
CA VAL A 14 7.69 -1.43 6.94
C VAL A 14 8.74 -2.00 5.98
N VAL A 15 9.02 -3.30 6.05
CA VAL A 15 9.97 -3.96 5.13
C VAL A 15 9.51 -3.82 3.67
N LEU A 16 8.21 -4.01 3.40
CA LEU A 16 7.64 -3.81 2.05
C LEU A 16 7.77 -2.35 1.60
N ALA A 17 7.56 -1.38 2.49
CA ALA A 17 7.76 0.04 2.16
C ALA A 17 9.22 0.36 1.82
N LEU A 18 10.18 -0.30 2.46
CA LEU A 18 11.60 -0.17 2.12
C LEU A 18 11.91 -0.79 0.75
N VAL A 19 11.29 -1.92 0.40
CA VAL A 19 11.44 -2.55 -0.93
C VAL A 19 10.95 -1.64 -2.05
N GLU A 20 9.86 -0.90 -1.82
CA GLU A 20 9.35 0.09 -2.79
C GLU A 20 10.40 1.14 -3.17
N LEU A 21 11.30 1.52 -2.24
CA LEU A 21 12.36 2.50 -2.51
C LEU A 21 13.36 1.99 -3.56
N ALA A 22 13.56 0.67 -3.65
CA ALA A 22 14.44 0.05 -4.65
C ALA A 22 13.73 -0.16 -6.00
N VAL A 23 12.43 -0.45 -6.00
CA VAL A 23 11.64 -0.75 -7.20
C VAL A 23 10.30 0.01 -7.16
N PRO A 24 10.27 1.26 -7.68
CA PRO A 24 9.08 2.09 -7.60
C PRO A 24 8.00 1.62 -8.59
N GLY A 25 6.85 1.20 -8.07
CA GLY A 25 5.70 0.72 -8.83
C GLY A 25 4.35 0.84 -8.12
N TYR A 26 4.32 1.40 -6.91
CA TYR A 26 3.20 1.52 -5.96
C TYR A 26 2.65 0.20 -5.40
N VAL A 27 3.08 -0.96 -5.92
CA VAL A 27 2.56 -2.28 -5.53
C VAL A 27 3.01 -2.65 -4.12
N PHE A 28 4.29 -2.45 -3.79
CA PHE A 28 4.79 -2.73 -2.45
C PHE A 28 4.27 -1.71 -1.45
N LEU A 29 4.11 -0.44 -1.86
CA LEU A 29 3.49 0.59 -1.03
C LEU A 29 2.02 0.26 -0.68
N GLY A 30 1.23 -0.18 -1.66
CA GLY A 30 -0.15 -0.61 -1.43
C GLY A 30 -0.25 -1.77 -0.44
N THR A 31 0.67 -2.74 -0.58
CA THR A 31 0.74 -3.92 0.31
C THR A 31 1.25 -3.55 1.70
N ALA A 32 2.23 -2.65 1.78
CA ALA A 32 2.77 -2.12 3.03
C ALA A 32 1.68 -1.43 3.87
N LEU A 33 0.91 -0.55 3.24
CA LEU A 33 -0.22 0.12 3.89
C LEU A 33 -1.32 -0.87 4.29
N GLY A 34 -1.64 -1.85 3.44
CA GLY A 34 -2.58 -2.92 3.79
C GLY A 34 -2.15 -3.69 5.03
N ALA A 35 -0.86 -4.01 5.15
CA ALA A 35 -0.30 -4.72 6.30
C ALA A 35 -0.34 -3.86 7.57
N VAL A 36 -0.03 -2.57 7.48
CA VAL A 36 -0.16 -1.63 8.61
C VAL A 36 -1.62 -1.50 9.06
N ILE A 37 -2.57 -1.42 8.12
CA ILE A 37 -4.01 -1.35 8.45
C ILE A 37 -4.45 -2.64 9.16
N LEU A 38 -4.11 -3.81 8.61
CA LEU A 38 -4.40 -5.10 9.24
C LEU A 38 -3.82 -5.19 10.66
N GLY A 39 -2.54 -4.86 10.83
CA GLY A 39 -1.90 -4.84 12.14
C GLY A 39 -2.54 -3.85 13.11
N SER A 40 -2.97 -2.68 12.63
CA SER A 40 -3.65 -1.66 13.44
C SER A 40 -5.05 -2.10 13.88
N VAL A 41 -5.80 -2.79 13.00
CA VAL A 41 -7.13 -3.35 13.30
C VAL A 41 -7.01 -4.41 14.40
N LEU A 42 -6.03 -5.31 14.28
CA LEU A 42 -5.74 -6.34 15.30
C LEU A 42 -5.28 -5.70 16.61
N TRP A 43 -4.40 -4.70 16.57
CA TRP A 43 -3.91 -4.01 17.76
C TRP A 43 -5.01 -3.26 18.51
N ALA A 44 -5.89 -2.57 17.79
CA ALA A 44 -6.97 -1.79 18.37
C ALA A 44 -8.19 -2.65 18.77
N ASP A 45 -8.19 -3.94 18.44
CA ASP A 45 -9.31 -4.88 18.65
C ASP A 45 -10.67 -4.31 18.18
N ILE A 46 -10.66 -3.64 17.03
CA ILE A 46 -11.85 -3.04 16.42
C ILE A 46 -12.41 -3.95 15.34
N TRP A 47 -13.73 -3.89 15.10
CA TRP A 47 -14.33 -4.66 14.01
C TRP A 47 -13.58 -4.41 12.67
N PRO A 48 -13.13 -5.47 11.95
CA PRO A 48 -13.46 -6.90 12.11
C PRO A 48 -12.41 -7.79 12.85
N ALA A 49 -11.67 -7.29 13.85
CA ALA A 49 -10.58 -7.99 14.56
C ALA A 49 -10.94 -9.42 15.01
N ALA A 50 -12.08 -9.62 15.67
CA ALA A 50 -12.52 -10.96 16.11
C ALA A 50 -12.59 -12.00 14.97
N TRP A 51 -12.98 -11.58 13.76
CA TRP A 51 -12.99 -12.46 12.59
C TRP A 51 -11.57 -12.71 12.04
N LEU A 52 -10.70 -11.71 12.11
CA LEU A 52 -9.31 -11.79 11.66
C LEU A 52 -8.45 -12.67 12.58
N GLU A 53 -8.69 -12.66 13.89
CA GLU A 53 -7.95 -13.49 14.86
C GLU A 53 -8.28 -14.99 14.73
N GLY A 54 -9.45 -15.32 14.16
CA GLY A 54 -9.92 -16.68 13.99
C GLY A 54 -9.13 -17.52 12.97
N SER A 55 -8.44 -16.90 12.01
CA SER A 55 -7.64 -17.63 11.01
C SER A 55 -6.64 -16.75 10.27
N LEU A 56 -5.44 -17.29 10.02
CA LEU A 56 -4.44 -16.67 9.14
C LEU A 56 -5.00 -16.45 7.72
N ALA A 57 -5.88 -17.33 7.24
CA ALA A 57 -6.51 -17.18 5.93
C ALA A 57 -7.37 -15.91 5.85
N ASN A 58 -8.08 -15.57 6.93
CA ASN A 58 -8.89 -14.35 7.01
C ASN A 58 -8.01 -13.11 6.97
N GLN A 59 -6.87 -13.15 7.68
CA GLN A 59 -5.87 -12.08 7.68
C GLN A 59 -5.28 -11.86 6.28
N LEU A 60 -4.89 -12.93 5.59
CA LEU A 60 -4.36 -12.85 4.23
C LEU A 60 -5.40 -12.37 3.22
N LEU A 61 -6.66 -12.81 3.35
CA LEU A 61 -7.77 -12.33 2.52
C LEU A 61 -8.00 -10.83 2.71
N PHE A 62 -8.08 -10.39 3.97
CA PHE A 62 -8.23 -8.98 4.33
C PHE A 62 -7.06 -8.15 3.79
N LEU A 63 -5.83 -8.60 4.02
CA LEU A 63 -4.62 -7.98 3.49
C LEU A 63 -4.70 -7.82 1.98
N ALA A 64 -5.04 -8.89 1.23
CA ALA A 64 -5.10 -8.86 -0.22
C ALA A 64 -6.14 -7.83 -0.73
N VAL A 65 -7.33 -7.83 -0.15
CA VAL A 65 -8.41 -6.91 -0.53
C VAL A 65 -8.04 -5.46 -0.21
N VAL A 66 -7.60 -5.18 1.02
CA VAL A 66 -7.21 -3.82 1.43
C VAL A 66 -6.02 -3.33 0.61
N SER A 67 -5.01 -4.17 0.38
CA SER A 67 -3.83 -3.82 -0.42
C SER A 67 -4.22 -3.46 -1.86
N LEU A 68 -5.13 -4.22 -2.47
CA LEU A 68 -5.64 -3.94 -3.80
C LEU A 68 -6.38 -2.59 -3.84
N VAL A 69 -7.25 -2.32 -2.87
CA VAL A 69 -7.99 -1.06 -2.76
C VAL A 69 -7.03 0.12 -2.58
N VAL A 70 -6.07 0.02 -1.65
CA VAL A 70 -5.09 1.07 -1.40
C VAL A 70 -4.23 1.31 -2.65
N TRP A 71 -3.76 0.26 -3.31
CA TRP A 71 -3.01 0.38 -4.56
C TRP A 71 -3.81 1.09 -5.65
N LEU A 72 -5.10 0.75 -5.84
CA LEU A 72 -5.98 1.42 -6.80
C LEU A 72 -6.12 2.92 -6.48
N VAL A 73 -6.31 3.27 -5.20
CA VAL A 73 -6.41 4.65 -4.73
C VAL A 73 -5.12 5.42 -4.99
N LEU A 74 -3.97 4.86 -4.62
CA LEU A 74 -2.65 5.46 -4.86
C LEU A 74 -2.40 5.66 -6.36
N ARG A 75 -2.69 4.65 -7.18
CA ARG A 75 -2.54 4.73 -8.64
C ARG A 75 -3.44 5.82 -9.23
N ARG A 76 -4.64 6.00 -8.71
CA ARG A 76 -5.58 7.03 -9.18
C ARG A 76 -5.21 8.43 -8.73
N ALA A 77 -4.71 8.60 -7.50
CA ALA A 77 -4.36 9.89 -6.91
C ALA A 77 -2.99 10.40 -7.35
N LEU A 78 -1.99 9.51 -7.47
CA LEU A 78 -0.59 9.87 -7.75
C LEU A 78 -0.17 9.56 -9.20
N GLY A 79 -0.82 8.61 -9.87
CA GLY A 79 -0.42 8.12 -11.20
C GLY A 79 -0.90 8.97 -12.40
N LEU A 80 -1.54 10.11 -12.17
CA LEU A 80 -2.11 10.97 -13.21
C LEU A 80 -1.41 12.35 -13.25
N ARG A 81 -0.16 12.38 -13.70
CA ARG A 81 0.43 13.59 -14.29
C ARG A 81 0.77 13.35 -15.76
N ARG A 82 -0.26 13.09 -16.58
CA ARG A 82 -0.16 13.20 -18.04
C ARG A 82 -0.26 14.68 -18.38
N GLY A 83 0.86 15.39 -18.48
CA GLY A 83 0.80 16.83 -18.77
C GLY A 83 2.09 17.63 -18.83
N GLN A 84 3.27 17.02 -18.73
CA GLN A 84 4.54 17.73 -18.94
C GLN A 84 5.29 17.20 -20.15
N VAL A 85 4.61 17.14 -21.31
CA VAL A 85 5.34 17.45 -22.54
C VAL A 85 5.22 18.95 -22.68
N LYS A 86 6.23 19.68 -22.18
CA LYS A 86 6.38 21.08 -22.56
C LYS A 86 6.75 21.06 -24.04
N ILE A 87 5.77 21.26 -24.91
CA ILE A 87 6.02 21.49 -26.33
C ILE A 87 6.70 22.86 -26.40
N TRP A 88 8.00 22.84 -26.65
CA TRP A 88 8.77 24.03 -26.94
C TRP A 88 8.51 24.37 -28.42
N ASP A 89 7.62 25.32 -28.69
CA ASP A 89 7.42 25.89 -30.03
C ASP A 89 8.50 26.93 -30.38
N ARG A 90 9.40 27.25 -29.45
CA ARG A 90 10.51 28.17 -29.71
C ARG A 90 11.69 27.37 -30.24
N ASP A 91 11.84 27.39 -31.56
CA ASP A 91 13.05 26.93 -32.21
C ASP A 91 14.20 27.88 -31.88
N ILE A 92 15.33 27.33 -31.43
CA ILE A 92 16.55 28.06 -31.09
C ILE A 92 17.30 28.59 -32.32
N ASN A 93 16.73 28.35 -33.51
CA ASN A 93 17.28 28.69 -34.81
C ASN A 93 16.57 29.86 -35.50
N GLU A 94 15.54 30.48 -34.90
CA GLU A 94 14.85 31.68 -35.43
C GLU A 94 15.44 32.99 -34.88
N ASP A 95 16.78 33.08 -34.85
CA ASP A 95 17.69 34.19 -34.47
C ASP A 95 18.20 34.26 -33.01
#